data_AF-C0EC26-F1
#
_entry.id   AF-C0EC26-F1
#
_cell.length_a   1.000
_cell.length_b   1.000
_cell.length_c   1.000
_cell.angle_alpha   90.00
_cell.angle_beta   90.00
_cell.angle_gamma   90.00
#
_symmetry.space_group_name_H-M   'P 1'
#
loop_
_entity.id
_entity.type
_entity.pdbx_description
1 polymer ?
#
loop_
_entity_poly.entity_id
_entity_poly.type
_entity_poly.pdbx_seq_one_letter_code
_entity_poly.pdbx_strand_id
1 'polypeptide(L)'
;MLRHELVHIRRGHLLLKLLLTAACAVHWFNPFVHLMVRWAQRDIELACDAEVVQGTDAELRGQYSRAILAAAGGGSGPRLSVRFQSPKKALKLRFQTIFDTASKRKGRGGLLLLIACTVASGVFVSCGVNHSSAADGLIPPSNNTTYHASNVQWQKLLECKTDYVGDNSKVVHAVDLLPLPGGAVRDSVSLQTKEQPYGFTIHYSTEQDLTQQAIAAFDRACYNNAIVLFSLIGNADRITVELRNSTYVYPFSYTRETVEQAFGRDVRELANDQDFFGLVSRTLLSPTEIQP
;
A
#
# COMPACT_ATOMS: atom_id res chain seq x y z
N MET A 1 26.09 32.04 16.28
CA MET A 1 25.46 31.98 14.95
C MET A 1 26.39 31.39 13.90
N LEU A 2 27.60 31.91 13.67
CA LEU A 2 28.51 31.40 12.61
C LEU A 2 28.85 29.90 12.72
N ARG A 3 29.06 29.38 13.93
CA ARG A 3 29.26 27.93 14.14
C ARG A 3 28.02 27.09 13.75
N HIS A 4 26.82 27.62 13.92
CA HIS A 4 25.55 26.97 13.54
C HIS A 4 25.46 26.80 12.02
N GLU A 5 25.73 27.88 11.28
CA GLU A 5 25.73 27.87 9.81
C GLU A 5 26.81 26.94 9.25
N LEU A 6 27.98 26.91 9.88
CA LEU A 6 29.07 26.02 9.47
C LEU A 6 28.70 24.54 9.64
N VAL A 7 27.97 24.18 10.70
CA VAL A 7 27.45 22.81 10.90
C VAL A 7 26.45 22.44 9.79
N HIS A 8 25.58 23.36 9.36
CA HIS A 8 24.67 23.12 8.24
C HIS A 8 25.42 22.85 6.92
N ILE A 9 26.47 23.62 6.64
CA ILE A 9 27.30 23.44 5.43
C ILE A 9 28.06 22.12 5.50
N ARG A 10 28.73 21.84 6.64
CA ARG A 10 29.55 20.63 6.83
C ARG A 10 28.73 19.34 6.67
N ARG A 11 27.49 19.32 7.15
CA ARG A 11 26.61 18.13 7.07
C ARG A 11 25.78 18.06 5.79
N GLY A 12 25.94 18.99 4.85
CA GLY A 12 25.17 18.99 3.60
C GLY A 12 23.67 19.17 3.81
N HIS A 13 23.25 19.82 4.92
CA HIS A 13 21.83 20.01 5.23
C HIS A 13 21.09 20.81 4.15
N LEU A 14 21.81 21.56 3.32
CA LEU A 14 21.25 22.24 2.15
C LEU A 14 20.70 21.26 1.11
N LEU A 15 21.47 20.21 0.77
CA LEU A 15 21.03 19.16 -0.16
C LEU A 15 19.85 18.38 0.42
N LEU A 16 19.87 18.10 1.73
CA LEU A 16 18.75 17.44 2.41
C LEU A 16 17.48 18.32 2.39
N LYS A 17 17.60 19.63 2.61
CA LYS A 17 16.46 20.57 2.49
C LYS A 17 15.92 20.62 1.06
N LEU A 18 16.79 20.55 0.05
CA LEU A 18 16.38 20.47 -1.36
C LEU A 18 15.62 19.16 -1.64
N LEU A 19 16.15 18.02 -1.19
CA LEU A 19 15.52 16.72 -1.34
C LEU A 19 14.14 16.68 -0.66
N LEU A 20 14.05 17.17 0.58
CA LEU A 20 12.76 17.27 1.29
C LEU A 20 11.74 18.15 0.55
N THR A 21 12.21 19.22 -0.10
CA THR A 21 11.35 20.09 -0.91
C THR A 21 10.89 19.39 -2.19
N ALA A 22 11.79 18.66 -2.87
CA ALA A 22 11.45 17.83 -4.01
C ALA A 22 10.45 16.73 -3.64
N ALA A 23 10.62 16.08 -2.49
CA ALA A 23 9.67 15.10 -1.96
C ALA A 23 8.28 15.71 -1.74
N CYS A 24 8.19 16.94 -1.20
CA CYS A 24 6.91 17.65 -1.11
C CYS A 24 6.31 18.01 -2.48
N ALA A 25 7.13 18.26 -3.50
CA ALA A 25 6.65 18.56 -4.86
C ALA A 25 6.10 17.30 -5.56
N VAL A 26 6.83 16.19 -5.47
CA VAL A 26 6.38 14.88 -6.00
C VAL A 26 5.13 14.41 -5.28
N HIS A 27 5.08 14.54 -3.96
CA HIS A 27 3.97 14.11 -3.12
C HIS A 27 3.06 15.28 -2.72
N TRP A 28 2.80 16.21 -3.64
CA TRP A 28 2.03 17.43 -3.34
C TRP A 28 0.66 17.12 -2.70
N PHE A 29 0.03 16.00 -3.06
CA PHE A 29 -1.25 15.53 -2.55
C PHE A 29 -1.18 14.78 -1.20
N ASN A 30 0.00 14.36 -0.73
CA ASN A 30 0.13 13.51 0.45
C ASN A 30 0.37 14.34 1.72
N PRO A 31 -0.62 14.51 2.62
CA PRO A 31 -0.46 15.31 3.83
C PRO A 31 0.60 14.72 4.78
N PHE A 32 0.81 13.41 4.81
CA PHE A 32 1.79 12.79 5.71
C PHE A 32 3.23 13.14 5.35
N VAL A 33 3.56 13.25 4.06
CA VAL A 33 4.91 13.68 3.63
C VAL A 33 5.19 15.10 4.10
N HIS A 34 4.20 16.00 4.02
CA HIS A 34 4.31 17.36 4.55
C HIS A 34 4.52 17.36 6.07
N LEU A 35 3.88 16.46 6.83
CA LEU A 35 4.14 16.29 8.26
C LEU A 35 5.55 15.75 8.53
N MET A 36 6.01 14.75 7.79
CA MET A 36 7.35 14.17 7.95
C MET A 36 8.44 15.17 7.65
N VAL A 37 8.34 15.93 6.56
CA VAL A 37 9.29 17.00 6.21
C VAL A 37 9.34 18.05 7.33
N ARG A 38 8.20 18.39 7.93
CA ARG A 38 8.15 19.29 9.09
C ARG A 38 8.87 18.73 10.31
N TRP A 39 8.83 17.43 10.54
CA TRP A 39 9.53 16.78 11.65
C TRP A 39 11.02 16.73 11.37
N ALA A 40 11.42 16.30 10.18
CA ALA A 40 12.81 16.29 9.73
C ALA A 40 13.46 17.68 9.83
N GLN A 41 12.77 18.73 9.41
CA GLN A 41 13.27 20.11 9.54
C GLN A 41 13.50 20.51 11.00
N ARG A 42 12.66 20.07 11.95
CA ARG A 42 12.88 20.34 13.38
C ARG A 42 14.05 19.55 13.92
N ASP A 43 14.15 18.27 13.58
CA ASP A 43 15.20 17.39 14.07
C ASP A 43 16.58 17.85 13.59
N ILE A 44 16.67 18.36 12.36
CA ILE A 44 17.90 18.96 11.83
C ILE A 44 18.35 20.16 12.69
N GLU A 45 17.44 21.09 13.01
CA GLU A 45 17.78 22.27 13.82
C GLU A 45 18.17 21.87 15.25
N LEU A 46 17.48 20.89 15.87
CA LEU A 46 17.83 20.38 17.20
C LEU A 46 19.18 19.67 17.23
N ALA A 47 19.51 18.89 16.20
CA ALA A 47 20.80 18.21 16.09
C ALA A 47 21.94 19.21 15.89
N CYS A 48 21.73 20.27 15.11
CA CYS A 48 22.69 21.37 14.97
C CYS A 48 22.91 22.08 16.31
N ASP A 49 21.83 22.45 17.01
CA ASP A 49 21.91 23.11 18.31
C ASP A 49 22.70 22.26 19.31
N ALA A 50 22.43 20.95 19.35
CA ALA A 50 23.14 20.01 20.23
C ALA A 50 24.64 19.93 19.92
N GLU A 51 25.04 19.93 18.65
CA GLU A 51 26.45 19.90 18.24
C GLU A 51 27.17 21.21 18.59
N VAL A 52 26.52 22.36 18.40
CA VAL A 52 27.09 23.67 18.76
C VAL A 52 27.30 23.81 20.26
N VAL A 53 26.40 23.21 21.05
CA VAL A 53 26.38 23.32 22.51
C VAL A 53 27.23 22.24 23.21
N GLN A 54 27.61 21.18 22.49
CA GLN A 54 28.44 20.10 23.00
C GLN A 54 29.80 20.63 23.48
N GLY A 55 30.12 20.40 24.76
CA GLY A 55 31.40 20.83 25.36
C GLY A 55 31.52 22.32 25.65
N THR A 56 30.41 23.07 25.66
CA THR A 56 30.38 24.50 26.03
C THR A 56 29.82 24.76 27.43
N ASP A 57 30.28 25.82 28.08
CA ASP A 57 29.78 26.25 29.39
C ASP A 57 28.38 26.88 29.33
N ALA A 58 27.70 26.87 30.49
CA ALA A 58 26.35 27.41 30.63
C ALA A 58 26.22 28.89 30.20
N GLU A 59 27.26 29.70 30.42
CA GLU A 59 27.28 31.11 30.00
C GLU A 59 27.29 31.26 28.47
N LEU A 60 28.08 30.44 27.77
CA LEU A 60 28.11 30.42 26.30
C LEU A 60 26.79 29.92 25.70
N ARG A 61 26.10 29.00 26.37
CA ARG A 61 24.74 28.56 25.99
C ARG A 61 23.73 29.70 26.11
N GLY A 62 23.84 30.51 27.15
CA GLY A 62 23.03 31.72 27.34
C GLY A 62 23.25 32.74 26.22
N GLN A 63 24.52 33.01 25.87
CA GLN A 63 24.88 33.90 24.76
C GLN A 63 24.38 33.37 23.41
N TYR A 64 24.53 32.08 23.16
CA TYR A 64 24.01 31.43 21.95
C TYR A 64 22.48 31.50 21.86
N SER A 65 21.78 31.24 22.97
CA SER A 65 20.32 31.34 23.05
C SER A 65 19.82 32.75 22.76
N ARG A 66 20.50 33.77 23.29
CA ARG A 66 20.23 35.19 22.98
C ARG A 66 20.45 35.49 21.50
N ALA A 67 21.49 34.94 20.88
CA ALA A 67 21.74 35.10 19.45
C ALA A 67 20.66 34.45 18.58
N ILE A 68 20.16 33.25 18.95
CA ILE A 68 19.02 32.61 18.28
C ILE A 68 17.75 33.46 18.43
N LEU A 69 17.49 33.98 19.64
CA LEU A 69 16.32 34.83 19.90
C LEU A 69 16.35 36.12 19.08
N ALA A 70 17.51 36.78 19.00
CA ALA A 70 17.71 37.97 18.18
C ALA A 70 17.50 37.67 16.68
N ALA A 71 18.03 36.54 16.19
CA ALA A 71 17.84 36.11 14.80
C ALA A 71 16.37 35.75 14.48
N ALA A 72 15.66 35.15 15.44
CA ALA A 72 14.24 34.81 15.30
C ALA A 72 13.32 36.04 15.36
N GLY A 73 13.72 37.09 16.08
CA GLY A 73 12.96 38.35 16.22
C GLY A 73 13.08 39.30 15.02
N GLY A 74 14.14 39.18 14.21
CA GLY A 74 14.41 40.09 13.08
C GLY A 74 13.83 39.69 11.72
N GLY A 75 13.27 38.49 11.59
CA GLY A 75 12.91 37.92 10.28
C GLY A 75 11.40 37.81 10.01
N SER A 76 10.82 38.81 9.34
CA SER A 76 9.58 38.59 8.58
C SER A 76 9.92 37.82 7.31
N GLY A 77 9.87 36.49 7.37
CA GLY A 77 10.04 35.62 6.20
C GLY A 77 8.95 35.85 5.14
N PRO A 78 9.15 35.39 3.89
CA PRO A 78 8.18 35.60 2.82
C PRO A 78 6.80 35.05 3.20
N ARG A 79 5.77 35.91 3.05
CA ARG A 79 4.37 35.69 3.44
C ARG A 79 3.68 34.52 2.72
N LEU A 80 4.35 33.89 1.76
CA LEU A 80 3.85 32.77 0.96
C LEU A 80 4.39 31.40 1.39
N SER A 81 5.16 31.30 2.48
CA SER A 81 5.48 29.97 3.03
C SER A 81 4.33 29.49 3.90
N VAL A 82 3.78 28.32 3.57
CA VAL A 82 2.79 27.58 4.37
C VAL A 82 3.46 27.07 5.65
N ARG A 83 3.88 27.98 6.53
CA ARG A 83 4.45 27.70 7.84
C ARG A 83 3.31 27.66 8.86
N PHE A 84 2.57 26.56 8.85
CA PHE A 84 1.62 26.21 9.93
C PHE A 84 2.31 25.89 11.27
N GLN A 85 3.63 26.05 11.38
CA GLN A 85 4.34 25.86 12.64
C GLN A 85 4.38 27.17 13.42
N SER A 86 3.90 27.13 14.66
CA SER A 86 4.06 28.25 15.58
C SER A 86 5.56 28.45 15.88
N PRO A 87 6.17 29.58 15.48
CA PRO A 87 7.59 29.83 15.70
C PRO A 87 7.96 29.80 17.19
N LYS A 88 6.99 30.17 18.06
CA LYS A 88 7.14 30.12 19.53
C LYS A 88 7.35 28.71 20.07
N LYS A 89 6.62 27.71 19.55
CA LYS A 89 6.74 26.30 19.99
C LYS A 89 8.08 25.70 19.56
N ALA A 90 8.50 25.97 18.32
CA ALA A 90 9.79 25.52 17.80
C ALA A 90 10.96 26.12 18.59
N LEU A 91 10.90 27.42 18.89
CA LEU A 91 11.94 28.10 19.64
C LEU A 91 12.01 27.62 21.10
N LYS A 92 10.86 27.40 21.75
CA LYS A 92 10.79 26.83 23.10
C LYS A 92 11.45 25.45 23.17
N LEU A 93 11.19 24.59 22.18
CA LEU A 93 11.76 23.24 22.11
C LEU A 93 13.28 23.26 21.94
N ARG A 94 13.80 24.18 21.12
CA ARG A 94 15.24 24.41 20.96
C ARG A 94 15.91 24.81 22.26
N PHE A 95 15.34 25.78 22.99
CA PHE A 95 15.89 26.17 24.30
C PHE A 95 15.84 25.02 25.31
N GLN A 96 14.74 24.30 25.39
CA GLN A 96 14.64 23.12 26.26
C GLN A 96 15.75 22.11 25.95
N THR A 97 16.03 21.85 24.68
CA THR A 97 17.09 20.91 24.26
C THR A 97 18.50 21.45 24.49
N ILE A 98 18.72 22.76 24.35
CA ILE A 98 20.01 23.42 24.60
C ILE A 98 20.38 23.38 26.09
N PHE A 99 19.39 23.52 26.99
CA PHE A 99 19.59 23.52 28.43
C PHE A 99 19.45 22.13 29.07
N ASP A 100 18.74 21.20 28.43
CA ASP A 100 18.65 19.80 28.85
C ASP A 100 19.95 19.06 28.49
N THR A 101 20.89 19.08 29.43
CA THR A 101 22.19 18.39 29.34
C THR A 101 22.12 16.94 29.80
N ALA A 102 20.92 16.42 30.11
CA ALA A 102 20.76 15.02 30.48
C ALA A 102 21.24 14.15 29.31
N SER A 103 22.31 13.37 29.54
CA SER A 103 22.78 12.41 28.57
C SER A 103 21.72 11.31 28.41
N LYS A 104 20.76 11.53 27.51
CA LYS A 104 19.85 10.46 27.09
C LYS A 104 20.71 9.43 26.38
N ARG A 105 21.03 8.33 27.08
CA ARG A 105 21.67 7.15 26.51
C ARG A 105 20.94 6.87 25.21
N LYS A 106 21.65 7.07 24.10
CA LYS A 106 21.09 6.95 22.76
C LYS A 106 20.49 5.55 22.67
N GLY A 107 19.18 5.46 22.51
CA GLY A 107 18.43 4.25 22.25
C GLY A 107 18.78 3.70 20.87
N ARG A 108 20.06 3.38 20.65
CA ARG A 108 20.57 2.70 19.46
C ARG A 108 19.81 1.40 19.26
N GLY A 109 19.40 0.74 20.35
CA GLY A 109 18.51 -0.43 20.31
C GLY A 109 17.13 -0.12 19.72
N GLY A 110 16.49 1.00 20.10
CA GLY A 110 15.17 1.37 19.57
C GLY A 110 15.21 1.83 18.11
N LEU A 111 16.27 2.54 17.71
CA LEU A 111 16.48 2.94 16.31
C LEU A 111 16.87 1.77 15.41
N LEU A 112 17.71 0.84 15.90
CA LEU A 112 18.02 -0.40 15.19
C LEU A 112 16.80 -1.32 15.10
N LEU A 113 15.95 -1.37 16.13
CA LEU A 113 14.70 -2.12 16.12
C LEU A 113 13.70 -1.52 15.13
N LEU A 114 13.57 -0.19 15.07
CA LEU A 114 12.74 0.48 14.07
C LEU A 114 13.25 0.27 12.64
N ILE A 115 14.57 0.40 12.43
CA ILE A 115 15.20 0.09 11.13
C ILE A 115 14.98 -1.39 10.79
N ALA A 116 15.19 -2.31 11.75
CA ALA A 116 14.96 -3.74 11.56
C ALA A 116 13.49 -4.07 11.28
N CYS A 117 12.53 -3.39 11.90
CA CYS A 117 11.11 -3.54 11.61
C CYS A 117 10.77 -2.98 10.22
N THR A 118 11.33 -1.84 9.81
CA THR A 118 11.12 -1.31 8.45
C THR A 118 11.81 -2.14 7.37
N VAL A 119 12.96 -2.75 7.67
CA VAL A 119 13.66 -3.70 6.80
C VAL A 119 12.90 -5.04 6.76
N ALA A 120 12.37 -5.52 7.89
CA ALA A 120 11.54 -6.73 7.92
C ALA A 120 10.20 -6.54 7.16
N SER A 121 9.61 -5.35 7.22
CA SER A 121 8.46 -5.00 6.38
C SER A 121 8.84 -4.82 4.90
N GLY A 122 10.07 -4.38 4.61
CA GLY A 122 10.62 -4.27 3.26
C GLY A 122 11.13 -5.59 2.67
N VAL A 123 11.32 -6.63 3.48
CA VAL A 123 11.79 -7.97 3.06
C VAL A 123 10.64 -8.91 2.68
N PHE A 124 9.38 -8.46 2.74
CA PHE A 124 8.27 -9.18 2.08
C PHE A 124 8.10 -8.88 0.58
N VAL A 125 9.02 -8.12 -0.02
CA VAL A 125 9.20 -8.11 -1.49
C VAL A 125 10.51 -8.84 -1.80
N SER A 126 10.53 -10.15 -1.54
CA SER A 126 11.53 -11.03 -2.14
C SER A 126 11.04 -11.43 -3.52
N CYS A 127 11.79 -11.01 -4.54
CA CYS A 127 11.61 -11.40 -5.92
C CYS A 127 11.56 -12.93 -6.05
N GLY A 128 10.41 -13.46 -6.43
CA GLY A 128 10.33 -14.79 -7.04
C GLY A 128 10.71 -14.73 -8.52
N VAL A 129 11.94 -14.33 -8.85
CA VAL A 129 12.52 -14.68 -10.15
C VAL A 129 13.28 -15.97 -9.92
N ASN A 130 12.59 -17.10 -10.10
CA ASN A 130 13.27 -18.38 -10.19
C ASN A 130 14.02 -18.40 -11.52
N HIS A 131 15.33 -18.21 -11.43
CA HIS A 131 16.25 -18.69 -12.45
C HIS A 131 16.08 -20.21 -12.54
N SER A 132 15.31 -20.66 -13.54
CA SER A 132 15.36 -22.04 -13.99
C SER A 132 16.74 -22.29 -14.56
N SER A 133 17.64 -22.85 -13.75
CA SER A 133 18.78 -23.60 -14.23
C SER A 133 18.50 -25.08 -14.02
N ALA A 134 18.22 -25.72 -15.16
CA ALA A 134 18.18 -27.14 -15.48
C ALA A 134 18.49 -28.11 -14.33
N ALA A 135 17.48 -28.91 -13.98
CA ALA A 135 17.70 -30.31 -13.62
C ALA A 135 16.92 -31.17 -14.62
N ASP A 136 17.69 -32.05 -15.25
CA ASP A 136 17.41 -33.03 -16.27
C ASP A 136 15.98 -33.56 -16.41
N GLY A 137 15.64 -33.82 -17.68
CA GLY A 137 14.39 -34.42 -18.09
C GLY A 137 14.04 -35.68 -17.30
N LEU A 138 12.86 -35.63 -16.71
CA LEU A 138 11.97 -36.77 -16.52
C LEU A 138 10.55 -36.21 -16.51
N ILE A 139 9.78 -36.62 -17.50
CA ILE A 139 8.34 -36.39 -17.63
C ILE A 139 7.68 -36.64 -16.25
N PRO A 140 7.03 -35.65 -15.60
CA PRO A 140 6.24 -35.95 -14.41
C PRO A 140 4.92 -36.59 -14.85
N PRO A 141 4.55 -37.77 -14.30
CA PRO A 141 3.29 -38.40 -14.61
C PRO A 141 2.14 -37.77 -13.81
N SER A 142 0.95 -37.82 -14.43
CA SER A 142 -0.37 -37.91 -13.79
C SER A 142 -0.83 -36.77 -12.84
N ASN A 143 -1.76 -35.94 -13.32
CA ASN A 143 -3.01 -35.38 -12.73
C ASN A 143 -3.26 -35.20 -11.21
N ASN A 144 -2.46 -35.71 -10.28
CA ASN A 144 -2.76 -35.73 -8.84
C ASN A 144 -2.27 -34.47 -8.10
N THR A 145 -1.11 -33.92 -8.43
CA THR A 145 -0.54 -32.73 -7.77
C THR A 145 -1.37 -31.47 -8.07
N THR A 146 -1.81 -31.31 -9.32
CA THR A 146 -2.63 -30.17 -9.76
C THR A 146 -4.04 -30.23 -9.15
N TYR A 147 -4.61 -31.44 -9.02
CA TYR A 147 -5.89 -31.67 -8.36
C TYR A 147 -5.82 -31.41 -6.85
N HIS A 148 -4.71 -31.77 -6.19
CA HIS A 148 -4.51 -31.49 -4.78
C HIS A 148 -4.39 -29.97 -4.50
N ALA A 149 -3.68 -29.24 -5.36
CA ALA A 149 -3.56 -27.78 -5.21
C ALA A 149 -4.91 -27.05 -5.39
N SER A 150 -5.71 -27.44 -6.38
CA SER A 150 -7.03 -26.86 -6.61
C SER A 150 -8.04 -27.23 -5.52
N ASN A 151 -7.97 -28.45 -4.97
CA ASN A 151 -8.76 -28.86 -3.79
C ASN A 151 -8.48 -27.96 -2.58
N VAL A 152 -7.21 -27.73 -2.27
CA VAL A 152 -6.81 -26.89 -1.12
C VAL A 152 -7.27 -25.44 -1.32
N GLN A 153 -7.16 -24.90 -2.53
CA GLN A 153 -7.63 -23.54 -2.82
C GLN A 153 -9.15 -23.42 -2.71
N TRP A 154 -9.89 -24.43 -3.18
CA TRP A 154 -11.35 -24.44 -3.05
C TRP A 154 -11.83 -24.57 -1.61
N GLN A 155 -11.15 -25.37 -0.78
CA GLN A 155 -11.45 -25.43 0.64
C GLN A 155 -11.30 -24.06 1.31
N LYS A 156 -10.23 -23.31 1.00
CA LYS A 156 -10.05 -21.93 1.48
C LYS A 156 -11.14 -20.97 0.98
N LEU A 157 -11.61 -21.14 -0.26
CA LEU A 157 -12.73 -20.37 -0.80
C LEU A 157 -14.03 -20.67 -0.05
N LEU A 158 -14.31 -21.94 0.28
CA LEU A 158 -15.48 -22.34 1.06
C LEU A 158 -15.46 -21.78 2.49
N GLU A 159 -14.29 -21.64 3.11
CA GLU A 159 -14.15 -20.95 4.42
C GLU A 159 -14.60 -19.48 4.37
N CYS A 160 -14.55 -18.86 3.18
CA CYS A 160 -14.99 -17.49 2.96
C CYS A 160 -16.50 -17.36 2.71
N LYS A 161 -17.26 -18.47 2.76
CA LYS A 161 -18.72 -18.44 2.57
C LYS A 161 -19.41 -17.54 3.59
N THR A 162 -20.30 -16.67 3.10
CA THR A 162 -21.05 -15.71 3.90
C THR A 162 -22.44 -15.47 3.30
N ASP A 163 -23.45 -15.31 4.14
CA ASP A 163 -24.80 -14.95 3.66
C ASP A 163 -24.91 -13.46 3.33
N TYR A 164 -23.98 -12.63 3.82
CA TYR A 164 -24.05 -11.18 3.76
C TYR A 164 -22.77 -10.54 3.20
N VAL A 165 -22.94 -9.69 2.18
CA VAL A 165 -21.88 -8.94 1.48
C VAL A 165 -21.16 -7.93 2.36
N GLY A 166 -21.76 -7.55 3.49
CA GLY A 166 -21.11 -6.67 4.49
C GLY A 166 -20.14 -7.39 5.42
N ASP A 167 -19.91 -8.70 5.26
CA ASP A 167 -18.77 -9.37 5.86
C ASP A 167 -17.51 -9.06 5.04
N ASN A 168 -16.99 -7.84 5.22
CA ASN A 168 -15.88 -7.31 4.43
C ASN A 168 -14.67 -8.26 4.43
N SER A 169 -14.37 -8.87 5.58
CA SER A 169 -13.22 -9.76 5.72
C SER A 169 -13.35 -10.99 4.84
N LYS A 170 -14.53 -11.62 4.83
CA LYS A 170 -14.77 -12.80 3.98
C LYS A 170 -14.85 -12.45 2.49
N VAL A 171 -15.51 -11.35 2.14
CA VAL A 171 -15.64 -10.93 0.73
C VAL A 171 -14.26 -10.60 0.15
N VAL A 172 -13.45 -9.82 0.86
CA VAL A 172 -12.10 -9.46 0.41
C VAL A 172 -11.20 -10.70 0.31
N HIS A 173 -11.25 -11.59 1.31
CA HIS A 173 -10.44 -12.81 1.28
C HIS A 173 -10.84 -13.75 0.13
N ALA A 174 -12.13 -13.89 -0.17
CA ALA A 174 -12.61 -14.66 -1.32
C ALA A 174 -12.07 -14.09 -2.65
N VAL A 175 -12.08 -12.77 -2.81
CA VAL A 175 -11.51 -12.09 -3.99
C VAL A 175 -10.00 -12.32 -4.10
N ASP A 176 -9.27 -12.24 -2.99
CA ASP A 176 -7.80 -12.41 -2.96
C ASP A 176 -7.35 -13.85 -3.26
N LEU A 177 -8.23 -14.83 -3.02
CA LEU A 177 -7.98 -16.25 -3.33
C LEU A 177 -8.23 -16.58 -4.81
N LEU A 178 -8.93 -15.73 -5.57
CA LEU A 178 -9.22 -15.95 -6.98
C LEU A 178 -8.05 -15.49 -7.87
N PRO A 179 -7.83 -16.14 -9.02
CA PRO A 179 -6.74 -15.81 -9.93
C PRO A 179 -6.95 -14.41 -10.49
N LEU A 180 -5.86 -13.64 -10.50
CA LEU A 180 -5.83 -12.32 -11.10
C LEU A 180 -5.94 -12.44 -12.62
N PRO A 181 -6.93 -11.79 -13.25
CA PRO A 181 -7.09 -11.84 -14.69
C PRO A 181 -6.01 -10.99 -15.40
N GLY A 182 -5.24 -11.61 -16.31
CA GLY A 182 -4.39 -10.91 -17.28
C GLY A 182 -3.22 -10.11 -16.70
N GLY A 183 -2.69 -10.47 -15.53
CA GLY A 183 -1.57 -9.75 -14.90
C GLY A 183 -1.95 -8.40 -14.28
N ALA A 184 -3.25 -8.10 -14.18
CA ALA A 184 -3.73 -6.91 -13.49
C ALA A 184 -3.45 -6.98 -11.98
N VAL A 185 -3.24 -5.82 -11.37
CA VAL A 185 -3.05 -5.69 -9.93
C VAL A 185 -4.38 -5.30 -9.29
N ARG A 186 -4.77 -5.99 -8.22
CA ARG A 186 -6.00 -5.68 -7.49
C ARG A 186 -5.76 -4.52 -6.53
N ASP A 187 -6.39 -3.38 -6.76
CA ASP A 187 -6.23 -2.17 -5.95
C ASP A 187 -7.07 -2.25 -4.67
N SER A 188 -8.39 -2.30 -4.81
CA SER A 188 -9.34 -2.22 -3.69
C SER A 188 -10.68 -2.89 -4.00
N VAL A 189 -11.44 -3.17 -2.95
CA VAL A 189 -12.82 -3.68 -3.03
C VAL A 189 -13.72 -2.71 -2.27
N SER A 190 -14.78 -2.25 -2.92
CA SER A 190 -15.78 -1.35 -2.33
C SER A 190 -17.12 -2.08 -2.20
N LEU A 191 -17.76 -2.01 -1.04
CA LEU A 191 -18.97 -2.77 -0.75
C LEU A 191 -20.19 -1.86 -0.76
N GLN A 192 -21.25 -2.29 -1.43
CA GLN A 192 -22.56 -1.65 -1.45
C GLN A 192 -23.55 -2.45 -0.60
N THR A 193 -23.63 -2.08 0.68
CA THR A 193 -24.45 -2.77 1.69
C THR A 193 -25.66 -1.96 2.14
N LYS A 194 -25.78 -0.70 1.69
CA LYS A 194 -26.77 0.26 2.18
C LYS A 194 -28.12 0.16 1.48
N GLU A 195 -28.12 -0.05 0.16
CA GLU A 195 -29.31 -0.05 -0.68
C GLU A 195 -29.19 -1.14 -1.74
N GLN A 196 -30.33 -1.74 -2.10
CA GLN A 196 -30.40 -2.73 -3.17
C GLN A 196 -30.20 -2.08 -4.54
N PRO A 197 -29.56 -2.77 -5.51
CA PRO A 197 -29.02 -4.13 -5.41
C PRO A 197 -27.77 -4.18 -4.52
N TYR A 198 -27.71 -5.18 -3.63
CA TYR A 198 -26.53 -5.41 -2.80
C TYR A 198 -25.38 -5.92 -3.65
N GLY A 199 -24.15 -5.51 -3.34
CA GLY A 199 -23.05 -5.88 -4.20
C GLY A 199 -21.72 -5.32 -3.78
N PHE A 200 -20.74 -5.45 -4.66
CA PHE A 200 -19.41 -4.89 -4.46
C PHE A 200 -18.72 -4.62 -5.79
N THR A 201 -17.78 -3.68 -5.74
CA THR A 201 -16.94 -3.28 -6.86
C THR A 201 -15.51 -3.70 -6.58
N ILE A 202 -14.90 -4.42 -7.51
CA ILE A 202 -13.47 -4.78 -7.49
C ILE A 202 -12.74 -3.83 -8.44
N HIS A 203 -11.77 -3.09 -7.92
CA HIS A 203 -10.94 -2.20 -8.72
C HIS A 203 -9.61 -2.88 -9.04
N TYR A 204 -9.30 -3.00 -10.32
CA TYR A 204 -8.02 -3.48 -10.83
C TYR A 204 -7.28 -2.36 -11.56
N SER A 205 -5.96 -2.37 -11.47
CA SER A 205 -5.06 -1.52 -12.24
C SER A 205 -4.16 -2.33 -13.17
N THR A 206 -3.83 -1.75 -14.32
CA THR A 206 -2.81 -2.27 -15.22
C THR A 206 -2.00 -1.12 -15.82
N GLU A 207 -0.69 -1.36 -15.99
CA GLU A 207 0.22 -0.41 -16.65
C GLU A 207 0.23 -0.57 -18.17
N GLN A 208 -0.30 -1.69 -18.68
CA GLN A 208 -0.27 -2.00 -20.11
C GLN A 208 -1.47 -1.38 -20.84
N ASP A 209 -1.20 -0.87 -22.05
CA ASP A 209 -2.27 -0.55 -22.99
C ASP A 209 -2.93 -1.86 -23.44
N LEU A 210 -4.23 -1.95 -23.24
CA LEU A 210 -4.98 -3.18 -23.48
C LEU A 210 -5.52 -3.21 -24.91
N THR A 211 -5.24 -4.29 -25.62
CA THR A 211 -5.94 -4.59 -26.87
C THR A 211 -7.38 -5.00 -26.58
N GLN A 212 -8.28 -4.85 -27.56
CA GLN A 212 -9.68 -5.30 -27.40
C GLN A 212 -9.78 -6.80 -27.09
N GLN A 213 -8.85 -7.61 -27.60
CA GLN A 213 -8.78 -9.04 -27.29
C GLN A 213 -8.37 -9.30 -25.84
N ALA A 214 -7.43 -8.53 -25.29
CA ALA A 214 -7.04 -8.61 -23.88
C ALA A 214 -8.19 -8.21 -22.95
N ILE A 215 -8.92 -7.14 -23.30
CA ILE A 215 -10.13 -6.70 -22.58
C ILE A 215 -11.19 -7.81 -22.56
N ALA A 216 -11.46 -8.44 -23.71
CA ALA A 216 -12.43 -9.53 -23.79
C ALA A 216 -11.99 -10.79 -23.02
N ALA A 217 -10.68 -11.11 -23.01
CA ALA A 217 -10.14 -12.20 -22.21
C ALA A 217 -10.25 -11.92 -20.70
N PHE A 218 -9.98 -10.68 -20.30
CA PHE A 218 -10.12 -10.19 -18.93
C PHE A 218 -11.58 -10.29 -18.45
N ASP A 219 -12.53 -9.83 -19.26
CA ASP A 219 -13.96 -9.90 -18.97
C ASP A 219 -14.42 -11.35 -18.74
N ARG A 220 -14.00 -12.29 -19.59
CA ARG A 220 -14.32 -13.73 -19.40
C ARG A 220 -13.77 -14.29 -18.09
N ALA A 221 -12.54 -13.93 -17.74
CA ALA A 221 -11.95 -14.37 -16.49
C ALA A 221 -12.66 -13.76 -15.28
N CYS A 222 -13.04 -12.49 -15.35
CA CYS A 222 -13.84 -11.81 -14.33
C CYS A 222 -15.24 -12.43 -14.18
N TYR A 223 -15.89 -12.79 -15.29
CA TYR A 223 -17.17 -13.49 -15.28
C TYR A 223 -17.06 -14.84 -14.56
N ASN A 224 -16.03 -15.64 -14.85
CA ASN A 224 -15.83 -16.91 -14.15
C ASN A 224 -15.59 -16.73 -12.64
N ASN A 225 -14.79 -15.73 -12.26
CA ASN A 225 -14.58 -15.36 -10.87
C ASN A 225 -15.89 -14.89 -10.19
N ALA A 226 -16.73 -14.14 -10.92
CA ALA A 226 -18.02 -13.68 -10.42
C ALA A 226 -18.97 -14.85 -10.12
N ILE A 227 -18.99 -15.91 -10.95
CA ILE A 227 -19.79 -17.12 -10.69
C ILE A 227 -19.39 -17.73 -9.33
N VAL A 228 -18.08 -17.86 -9.08
CA VAL A 228 -17.57 -18.36 -7.79
C VAL A 228 -18.01 -17.47 -6.65
N LEU A 229 -17.83 -16.15 -6.78
CA LEU A 229 -18.20 -15.19 -5.73
C LEU A 229 -19.71 -15.19 -5.43
N PHE A 230 -20.57 -15.29 -6.45
CA PHE A 230 -22.01 -15.42 -6.25
C PHE A 230 -22.40 -16.72 -5.54
N SER A 231 -21.64 -17.81 -5.75
CA SER A 231 -21.88 -19.06 -5.02
C SER A 231 -21.50 -18.98 -3.54
N LEU A 232 -20.55 -18.11 -3.18
CA LEU A 232 -20.02 -17.94 -1.83
C LEU A 232 -20.71 -16.84 -1.02
N ILE A 233 -21.24 -15.80 -1.67
CA ILE A 233 -21.78 -14.59 -1.04
C ILE A 233 -23.30 -14.54 -1.26
N GLY A 234 -24.06 -14.91 -0.23
CA GLY A 234 -25.48 -15.27 -0.31
C GLY A 234 -26.44 -14.16 -0.74
N ASN A 235 -26.17 -12.89 -0.44
CA ASN A 235 -27.05 -11.76 -0.79
C ASN A 235 -26.46 -10.78 -1.82
N ALA A 236 -25.33 -11.09 -2.47
CA ALA A 236 -24.78 -10.24 -3.52
C ALA A 236 -25.60 -10.34 -4.82
N ASP A 237 -26.29 -9.28 -5.19
CA ASP A 237 -27.11 -9.19 -6.40
C ASP A 237 -26.26 -8.77 -7.62
N ARG A 238 -25.21 -7.96 -7.39
CA ARG A 238 -24.34 -7.42 -8.44
C ARG A 238 -22.86 -7.41 -8.04
N ILE A 239 -22.00 -7.82 -8.95
CA ILE A 239 -20.54 -7.67 -8.85
C ILE A 239 -20.08 -6.78 -9.99
N THR A 240 -19.42 -5.68 -9.66
CA THR A 240 -18.84 -4.76 -10.64
C THR A 240 -17.32 -4.90 -10.63
N VAL A 241 -16.70 -4.85 -11.79
CA VAL A 241 -15.25 -4.83 -11.95
C VAL A 241 -14.86 -3.60 -12.72
N GLU A 242 -13.92 -2.81 -12.19
CA GLU A 242 -13.37 -1.65 -12.87
C GLU A 242 -11.89 -1.88 -13.15
N LEU A 243 -11.55 -2.12 -14.41
CA LEU A 243 -10.16 -2.20 -14.84
C LEU A 243 -9.68 -0.82 -15.28
N ARG A 244 -8.65 -0.29 -14.62
CA ARG A 244 -8.09 1.03 -14.87
C ARG A 244 -6.70 0.92 -15.46
N ASN A 245 -6.43 1.68 -16.51
CA ASN A 245 -5.07 2.01 -16.92
C ASN A 245 -4.82 3.51 -16.71
N SER A 246 -3.68 4.01 -17.21
CA SER A 246 -3.31 5.43 -17.07
C SER A 246 -4.32 6.41 -17.68
N THR A 247 -5.17 5.95 -18.61
CA THR A 247 -5.99 6.81 -19.48
C THR A 247 -7.49 6.51 -19.40
N TYR A 248 -7.88 5.25 -19.23
CA TYR A 248 -9.25 4.76 -19.33
C TYR A 248 -9.64 3.87 -18.14
N VAL A 249 -10.94 3.83 -17.88
CA VAL A 249 -11.58 2.88 -16.95
C VAL A 249 -12.55 2.03 -17.76
N TYR A 250 -12.40 0.71 -17.67
CA TYR A 250 -13.23 -0.28 -18.33
C TYR A 250 -14.13 -0.95 -17.28
N PRO A 251 -15.42 -0.57 -17.20
CA PRO A 251 -16.36 -1.17 -16.26
C PRO A 251 -16.98 -2.45 -16.84
N PHE A 252 -17.02 -3.50 -16.02
CA PHE A 252 -17.76 -4.74 -16.27
C PHE A 252 -18.75 -4.96 -15.12
N SER A 253 -19.94 -5.46 -15.43
CA SER A 253 -20.98 -5.66 -14.41
C SER A 253 -21.65 -7.00 -14.65
N TYR A 254 -21.71 -7.80 -13.59
CA TYR A 254 -22.31 -9.12 -13.58
C TYR A 254 -23.43 -9.12 -12.54
N THR A 255 -24.59 -9.68 -12.89
CA THR A 255 -25.70 -9.82 -11.95
C THR A 255 -25.98 -11.28 -11.66
N ARG A 256 -26.42 -11.56 -10.43
CA ARG A 256 -26.81 -12.91 -10.04
C ARG A 256 -27.84 -13.50 -10.98
N GLU A 257 -28.85 -12.71 -11.34
CA GLU A 257 -29.93 -13.12 -12.24
C GLU A 257 -29.40 -13.66 -13.57
N THR A 258 -28.44 -12.97 -14.21
CA THR A 258 -27.88 -13.44 -15.49
C THR A 258 -27.13 -14.77 -15.35
N VAL A 259 -26.42 -14.95 -14.23
CA VAL A 259 -25.71 -16.20 -13.95
C VAL A 259 -26.71 -17.33 -13.66
N GLU A 260 -27.71 -17.11 -12.82
CA GLU A 260 -28.74 -18.11 -12.51
C GLU A 260 -29.52 -18.54 -13.77
N GLN A 261 -29.83 -17.59 -14.66
CA GLN A 261 -30.45 -17.90 -15.95
C GLN A 261 -29.55 -18.79 -16.83
N ALA A 262 -28.24 -18.55 -16.84
CA ALA A 262 -27.30 -19.36 -17.60
C ALA A 262 -27.16 -20.79 -17.07
N PHE A 263 -27.25 -20.98 -15.75
CA PHE A 263 -27.14 -22.30 -15.10
C PHE A 263 -28.50 -23.01 -14.91
N GLY A 264 -29.61 -22.30 -15.05
CA GLY A 264 -30.97 -22.82 -14.85
C GLY A 264 -31.29 -23.22 -13.41
N ARG A 265 -30.51 -22.75 -12.44
CA ARG A 265 -30.63 -23.06 -11.00
C ARG A 265 -30.01 -21.96 -10.14
N ASP A 266 -30.26 -22.01 -8.84
CA ASP A 266 -29.66 -21.10 -7.86
C ASP A 266 -28.14 -21.30 -7.78
N VAL A 267 -27.39 -20.22 -7.97
CA VAL A 267 -25.93 -20.23 -8.03
C VAL A 267 -25.30 -20.57 -6.68
N ARG A 268 -26.00 -20.39 -5.56
CA ARG A 268 -25.52 -20.72 -4.21
C ARG A 268 -25.42 -22.23 -3.99
N GLU A 269 -26.16 -23.01 -4.75
CA GLU A 269 -26.08 -24.47 -4.72
C GLU A 269 -24.78 -25.00 -5.37
N LEU A 270 -24.19 -24.22 -6.28
CA LEU A 270 -22.97 -24.61 -7.00
C LEU A 270 -21.78 -24.79 -6.05
N ALA A 271 -21.73 -24.08 -4.92
CA ALA A 271 -20.67 -24.22 -3.94
C ALA A 271 -20.54 -25.66 -3.37
N ASN A 272 -21.62 -26.44 -3.41
CA ASN A 272 -21.64 -27.83 -2.94
C ASN A 272 -21.57 -28.86 -4.08
N ASP A 273 -21.50 -28.41 -5.34
CA ASP A 273 -21.54 -29.25 -6.52
C ASP A 273 -20.13 -29.70 -6.93
N GLN A 274 -19.95 -31.02 -7.06
CA GLN A 274 -18.66 -31.62 -7.41
C GLN A 274 -18.25 -31.30 -8.86
N ASP A 275 -19.22 -31.12 -9.76
CA ASP A 275 -18.96 -30.74 -11.15
C ASP A 275 -18.54 -29.27 -11.24
N PHE A 276 -19.14 -28.40 -10.41
CA PHE A 276 -18.72 -27.01 -10.30
C PHE A 276 -17.30 -26.90 -9.76
N PHE A 277 -16.93 -27.70 -8.76
CA PHE A 277 -15.54 -27.79 -8.32
C PHE A 277 -14.59 -28.21 -9.46
N GLY A 278 -15.00 -29.15 -10.31
CA GLY A 278 -14.25 -29.53 -11.52
C GLY A 278 -14.10 -28.39 -12.54
N LEU A 279 -15.12 -27.55 -12.69
CA LEU A 279 -15.09 -26.36 -13.53
C LEU A 279 -14.15 -25.30 -12.95
N VAL A 280 -14.32 -24.97 -11.67
CA VAL A 280 -13.51 -23.98 -10.95
C VAL A 280 -12.05 -24.39 -10.94
N SER A 281 -11.73 -25.66 -10.67
CA SER A 281 -10.34 -26.13 -10.72
C SER A 281 -9.70 -25.91 -12.09
N ARG A 282 -10.42 -26.12 -13.19
CA ARG A 282 -9.92 -25.81 -14.54
C ARG A 282 -9.71 -24.32 -14.78
N THR A 283 -10.62 -23.47 -14.27
CA THR A 283 -10.51 -22.01 -14.36
C THR A 283 -9.38 -21.44 -13.49
N LEU A 284 -9.19 -21.95 -12.27
CA LEU A 284 -8.14 -21.52 -11.33
C LEU A 284 -6.74 -21.95 -11.79
N LEU A 285 -6.64 -23.03 -12.57
CA LEU A 285 -5.38 -23.63 -13.03
C LEU A 285 -4.97 -23.21 -14.45
N SER A 286 -5.82 -22.51 -15.20
CA SER A 286 -5.43 -21.93 -16.48
C SER A 286 -4.90 -20.52 -16.26
N PRO A 287 -3.58 -20.28 -16.30
CA PRO A 287 -3.11 -18.92 -16.57
C PRO A 287 -3.69 -18.55 -17.93
N THR A 288 -4.49 -17.49 -17.98
CA THR A 288 -4.78 -16.80 -19.23
C THR A 288 -3.45 -16.21 -19.70
N GLU A 289 -2.63 -17.02 -20.36
CA GLU A 289 -1.50 -16.53 -21.15
C GLU A 289 -2.10 -15.62 -22.22
N ILE A 290 -2.00 -14.33 -21.99
CA ILE A 290 -2.10 -13.34 -23.05
C ILE A 290 -0.82 -13.54 -23.87
N GLN A 291 -0.90 -14.35 -24.93
CA GLN A 291 0.13 -14.31 -25.94
C GLN A 291 0.12 -12.92 -26.59
N PRO A 292 1.30 -12.32 -26.81
CA PRO A 292 1.45 -10.95 -27.31
C PRO A 292 0.85 -10.76 -28.70
#